data_AF-A0A455U6M0-F1
#
_entry.id   AF-A0A455U6M0-F1
#
_cell.length_a   1.000
_cell.length_b   1.000
_cell.length_c   1.000
_cell.angle_alpha   90.00
_cell.angle_beta   90.00
_cell.angle_gamma   90.00
#
_symmetry.space_group_name_H-M   'P 1'
#
loop_
_entity.id
_entity.type
_entity.pdbx_description
1 polymer ?
#
loop_
_entity_poly.entity_id
_entity_poly.type
_entity_poly.pdbx_seq_one_letter_code
_entity_poly.pdbx_strand_id
1 'polypeptide(L)'
;MTYEQTVVETINLLRVVREKKLIDAKAPIVVVWDSLASMVPKQIADKSADAMNMNDNTALARATSASFKLIAQACDDYNCLLIVLNQTRTKIGVMFGDPTTTPWR
;
A
#
# COMPACT_ATOMS: atom_id res chain seq x y z
N MET A 1 -0.80 -9.30 9.39
CA MET A 1 -0.10 -9.15 8.09
C MET A 1 0.39 -7.73 8.00
N THR A 2 1.69 -7.52 7.81
CA THR A 2 2.27 -6.18 7.69
C THR A 2 2.14 -5.66 6.26
N TYR A 3 2.27 -4.35 6.08
CA TYR A 3 2.31 -3.70 4.77
C TYR A 3 3.30 -4.39 3.82
N GLU A 4 4.53 -4.64 4.27
CA GLU A 4 5.59 -5.25 3.47
C GLU A 4 5.27 -6.71 3.10
N GLN A 5 4.57 -7.44 3.97
CA GLN A 5 4.08 -8.79 3.64
C GLN A 5 3.03 -8.73 2.53
N THR A 6 2.07 -7.80 2.61
CA THR A 6 1.06 -7.61 1.56
C THR A 6 1.68 -7.27 0.20
N VAL A 7 2.72 -6.45 0.18
CA VAL A 7 3.48 -6.14 -1.05
C VAL A 7 4.06 -7.42 -1.66
N VAL A 8 4.78 -8.21 -0.86
CA VAL A 8 5.44 -9.44 -1.31
C VAL A 8 4.42 -10.50 -1.75
N GLU A 9 3.34 -10.66 -0.99
CA GLU A 9 2.26 -11.58 -1.31
C GLU A 9 1.53 -11.20 -2.60
N THR A 10 1.28 -9.90 -2.82
CA THR A 10 0.67 -9.40 -4.07
C THR A 10 1.54 -9.77 -5.27
N ILE A 11 2.86 -9.49 -5.22
CA ILE A 11 3.78 -9.82 -6.31
C ILE A 11 3.83 -11.34 -6.55
N ASN A 12 3.90 -12.13 -5.47
CA ASN A 12 3.89 -13.58 -5.58
C ASN A 12 2.58 -14.13 -6.15
N LEU A 13 1.45 -13.55 -5.78
CA LEU A 13 0.15 -13.92 -6.31
C LEU A 13 0.08 -13.65 -7.83
N LEU A 14 0.51 -12.46 -8.27
CA LEU A 14 0.57 -12.11 -9.70
C LEU A 14 1.46 -13.10 -10.47
N ARG A 15 2.64 -13.40 -9.93
CA ARG A 15 3.57 -14.37 -10.50
C ARG A 15 2.93 -15.75 -10.65
N VAL A 16 2.34 -16.27 -9.57
CA VAL A 16 1.73 -17.62 -9.57
C VAL A 16 0.56 -17.70 -10.54
N VAL A 17 -0.29 -16.67 -10.61
CA VAL A 17 -1.43 -16.63 -11.53
C VAL A 17 -0.97 -16.73 -12.98
N ARG A 18 0.12 -16.03 -13.35
CA ARG A 18 0.67 -16.03 -14.71
C ARG A 18 1.49 -17.28 -15.02
N GLU A 19 2.35 -17.72 -14.11
CA GLU A 19 3.20 -18.92 -14.30
C GLU A 19 2.36 -20.20 -14.42
N LYS A 20 1.35 -20.36 -13.54
CA LYS A 20 0.47 -21.53 -13.55
C LYS A 20 -0.65 -21.45 -14.59
N LYS A 21 -0.73 -20.34 -15.35
CA LYS A 21 -1.76 -20.09 -16.37
C LYS A 21 -3.18 -20.32 -15.83
N LEU A 22 -3.44 -19.82 -14.60
CA LEU A 22 -4.73 -20.00 -13.93
C LEU A 22 -5.87 -19.23 -14.61
N ILE A 23 -5.50 -18.18 -15.33
CA ILE A 23 -6.38 -17.35 -16.15
C ILE A 23 -5.76 -17.20 -17.53
N ASP A 24 -6.57 -16.79 -18.51
CA ASP A 24 -6.08 -16.50 -19.86
C ASP A 24 -4.95 -15.44 -19.81
N ALA A 25 -3.95 -15.60 -20.69
CA ALA A 25 -2.79 -14.72 -20.73
C ALA A 25 -3.18 -13.26 -21.01
N LYS A 26 -4.31 -13.05 -21.71
CA LYS A 26 -4.86 -11.72 -22.01
C LYS A 26 -5.88 -11.22 -20.98
N ALA A 27 -6.29 -12.06 -20.02
CA ALA A 27 -7.26 -11.65 -19.01
C ALA A 27 -6.62 -10.59 -18.10
N PRO A 28 -7.32 -9.46 -17.85
CA PRO A 28 -6.83 -8.44 -16.93
C PRO A 28 -6.85 -8.97 -15.50
N ILE A 29 -5.83 -8.61 -14.72
CA ILE A 29 -5.82 -8.84 -13.27
C ILE A 29 -6.10 -7.50 -12.59
N VAL A 30 -7.00 -7.51 -11.61
CA VAL A 30 -7.26 -6.34 -10.75
C VAL A 30 -7.05 -6.76 -9.30
N VAL A 31 -6.17 -6.04 -8.61
CA VAL A 31 -5.95 -6.18 -7.18
C VAL A 31 -6.48 -4.93 -6.50
N VAL A 32 -7.22 -5.09 -5.41
CA VAL A 32 -7.73 -3.96 -4.61
C VAL A 32 -7.15 -4.04 -3.21
N TRP A 33 -6.55 -2.96 -2.75
CA TRP A 33 -6.09 -2.78 -1.37
C TRP A 33 -7.06 -1.86 -0.64
N ASP A 34 -7.84 -2.42 0.28
CA ASP A 34 -8.80 -1.69 1.11
C ASP A 34 -8.48 -1.82 2.61
N SER A 35 -8.01 -0.80 3.32
CA SER A 35 -7.52 0.50 2.84
C SER A 35 -6.06 0.66 3.26
N LEU A 36 -5.27 1.41 2.48
CA LEU A 36 -3.86 1.67 2.78
C LEU A 36 -3.66 2.28 4.17
N ALA A 37 -4.58 3.15 4.58
CA ALA A 37 -4.57 3.83 5.88
C ALA A 37 -4.64 2.88 7.08
N SER A 38 -5.16 1.67 6.89
CA SER A 38 -5.29 0.65 7.95
C SER A 38 -4.11 -0.31 8.00
N MET A 39 -3.18 -0.24 7.05
CA MET A 39 -2.04 -1.15 7.00
C MET A 39 -0.98 -0.78 8.03
N VAL A 40 -0.41 -1.80 8.69
CA VAL A 40 0.62 -1.62 9.72
C VAL A 40 1.98 -1.95 9.11
N PRO A 41 2.93 -1.00 9.08
CA PRO A 41 4.29 -1.27 8.63
C PRO A 41 5.02 -2.16 9.65
N LYS A 42 5.92 -3.02 9.18
CA LYS A 42 6.65 -3.98 10.02
C LYS A 42 7.37 -3.34 11.19
N GLN A 43 7.87 -2.11 11.02
CA GLN A 43 8.56 -1.36 12.08
C GLN A 43 7.68 -1.03 13.30
N ILE A 44 6.35 -1.03 13.11
CA ILE A 44 5.37 -0.73 14.16
C ILE A 44 4.65 -2.01 14.61
N ALA A 45 4.60 -3.04 13.77
CA ALA A 45 3.84 -4.26 14.02
C ALA A 45 4.17 -4.94 15.37
N ASP A 46 5.43 -4.88 15.80
CA ASP A 46 5.91 -5.49 17.05
C ASP A 46 5.97 -4.52 18.24
N LYS A 47 5.58 -3.24 18.05
CA LYS A 47 5.60 -2.22 19.10
C LYS A 47 4.28 -2.19 19.85
N SER A 48 4.36 -2.03 21.17
CA SER A 48 3.21 -1.74 22.02
C SER A 48 2.76 -0.29 21.86
N ALA A 49 1.49 -0.01 22.16
CA ALA A 49 0.88 1.31 21.90
C ALA A 49 1.55 2.45 22.69
N ASP A 50 2.11 2.13 23.85
CA ASP A 50 2.87 3.01 24.74
C ASP A 50 4.31 3.26 24.28
N ALA A 51 4.84 2.45 23.35
CA ALA A 51 6.19 2.59 22.79
C ALA A 51 6.22 3.35 21.45
N MET A 52 5.06 3.80 20.95
CA MET A 52 4.96 4.56 19.70
C MET A 52 5.44 6.01 19.87
N ASN A 53 6.28 6.47 18.94
CA ASN A 53 6.84 7.82 18.91
C ASN A 53 6.47 8.56 17.62
N MET A 54 6.75 9.88 17.53
CA MET A 54 6.47 10.68 16.32
C MET A 54 7.06 10.11 15.02
N ASN A 55 8.18 9.38 15.10
CA ASN A 55 8.81 8.74 13.95
C ASN A 55 7.90 7.65 13.34
N ASP A 56 7.06 7.00 14.14
CA ASP A 56 6.18 5.91 13.71
C ASP A 56 5.03 6.43 12.83
N ASN A 57 4.57 7.67 13.05
CA ASN A 57 3.51 8.28 12.23
C ASN A 57 3.86 8.42 10.74
N THR A 58 5.16 8.44 10.41
CA THR A 58 5.65 8.53 9.01
C THR A 58 6.18 7.21 8.47
N ALA A 59 6.15 6.12 9.25
CA ALA A 59 6.72 4.85 8.85
C ALA A 59 5.98 4.25 7.65
N LEU A 60 4.65 4.32 7.64
CA LEU A 60 3.85 3.86 6.51
C LEU A 60 4.18 4.68 5.25
N ALA A 61 4.23 6.00 5.34
CA ALA A 61 4.56 6.88 4.21
C ALA A 61 5.93 6.55 3.57
N ARG A 62 6.93 6.28 4.41
CA ARG A 62 8.28 5.87 3.96
C ARG A 62 8.28 4.48 3.34
N ALA A 63 7.62 3.51 3.97
CA ALA A 63 7.51 2.15 3.45
C ALA A 63 6.78 2.10 2.10
N THR A 64 5.68 2.84 1.97
CA THR A 64 4.91 3.01 0.73
C THR A 64 5.77 3.61 -0.37
N SER A 65 6.49 4.70 -0.08
CA SER A 65 7.34 5.38 -1.07
C SER A 65 8.48 4.50 -1.60
N ALA A 66 9.00 3.59 -0.78
CA ALA A 66 10.05 2.64 -1.19
C ALA A 66 9.49 1.48 -2.05
N SER A 67 8.32 0.96 -1.70
CA SER A 67 7.77 -0.27 -2.28
C SER A 67 6.86 -0.06 -3.48
N PHE A 68 6.22 1.12 -3.64
CA PHE A 68 5.35 1.39 -4.79
C PHE A 68 6.06 1.28 -6.14
N LYS A 69 7.37 1.56 -6.18
CA LYS A 69 8.20 1.36 -7.37
C LYS A 69 8.26 -0.12 -7.79
N LEU A 70 8.41 -1.02 -6.83
CA LEU A 70 8.45 -2.46 -7.06
C LEU A 70 7.09 -2.99 -7.52
N ILE A 71 6.01 -2.47 -6.93
CA ILE A 71 4.65 -2.86 -7.29
C ILE A 71 4.30 -2.38 -8.69
N ALA A 72 4.65 -1.13 -9.03
CA ALA A 72 4.42 -0.58 -10.37
C ALA A 72 5.10 -1.43 -11.44
N GLN A 73 6.34 -1.87 -11.19
CA GLN A 73 7.05 -2.79 -12.07
C GLN A 73 6.32 -4.14 -12.19
N ALA A 74 5.93 -4.76 -11.06
CA ALA A 74 5.20 -6.02 -11.09
C ALA A 74 3.83 -5.92 -11.79
N CYS A 75 3.15 -4.78 -11.65
CA CYS A 75 1.89 -4.50 -12.35
C CYS A 75 2.09 -4.47 -13.87
N ASP A 76 3.18 -3.88 -14.35
CA ASP A 76 3.54 -3.85 -15.78
C ASP A 76 3.90 -5.26 -16.28
N ASP A 77 4.79 -5.96 -15.57
CA ASP A 77 5.26 -7.31 -15.93
C ASP A 77 4.11 -8.33 -16.05
N TYR A 78 3.07 -8.20 -15.22
CA TYR A 78 1.96 -9.17 -15.15
C TYR A 78 0.63 -8.65 -15.71
N ASN A 79 0.60 -7.48 -16.35
CA ASN A 79 -0.62 -6.82 -16.84
C ASN A 79 -1.72 -6.77 -15.76
N CYS A 80 -1.39 -6.12 -14.65
CA CYS A 80 -2.25 -6.00 -13.47
C CYS A 80 -2.53 -4.53 -13.15
N LEU A 81 -3.79 -4.23 -12.83
CA LEU A 81 -4.22 -2.97 -12.25
C LEU A 81 -4.27 -3.09 -10.72
N LEU A 82 -3.54 -2.25 -10.00
CA LEU A 82 -3.66 -2.11 -8.56
C LEU A 82 -4.53 -0.89 -8.22
N ILE A 83 -5.61 -1.11 -7.48
CA ILE A 83 -6.46 -0.06 -6.91
C ILE A 83 -6.19 0.03 -5.42
N VAL A 84 -5.85 1.22 -4.94
CA VAL A 84 -5.56 1.44 -3.52
C VAL A 84 -6.60 2.41 -2.96
N LEU A 85 -7.37 1.94 -1.99
CA LEU A 85 -8.31 2.78 -1.25
C LEU A 85 -7.57 3.47 -0.11
N ASN A 86 -7.87 4.75 0.06
CA ASN A 86 -7.30 5.57 1.11
C ASN A 86 -8.38 6.45 1.74
N GLN A 87 -8.11 6.91 2.96
CA GLN A 87 -9.02 7.78 3.70
C GLN A 87 -8.62 9.24 3.50
N THR A 88 -9.59 10.13 3.31
CA THR A 88 -9.37 11.57 3.38
C THR A 88 -9.53 12.06 4.82
N ARG A 89 -8.66 12.99 5.24
CA ARG A 89 -8.77 13.73 6.50
C ARG A 89 -8.70 15.23 6.22
N THR A 90 -9.15 16.03 7.18
CA THR A 90 -9.10 17.50 7.09
C THR A 90 -8.02 18.02 8.02
N LYS A 91 -7.08 18.81 7.50
CA LYS A 91 -6.05 19.46 8.32
C LYS A 91 -6.65 20.69 9.00
N ILE A 92 -6.81 20.61 10.32
CA ILE A 92 -7.28 21.74 11.14
C ILE A 92 -6.22 22.84 11.10
N GLY A 93 -6.63 24.09 10.83
CA GLY A 93 -5.73 25.26 10.83
C GLY A 93 -5.23 25.72 9.45
N VAL A 94 -5.71 25.15 8.34
CA VAL A 94 -5.46 25.69 6.99
C VAL A 94 -6.44 26.84 6.73
N MET A 95 -5.95 28.08 6.75
CA MET A 95 -6.76 29.28 6.45
C MET A 95 -6.80 29.62 4.95
N PHE A 96 -5.82 29.14 4.16
CA PHE A 96 -5.73 29.33 2.72
C PHE A 96 -5.25 28.04 2.04
N GLY A 97 -5.92 27.61 0.97
CA GLY A 97 -5.65 26.37 0.24
C GLY A 97 -6.63 25.22 0.55
N ASP A 98 -6.45 24.08 -0.09
CA ASP A 98 -7.26 22.88 0.14
C ASP A 98 -6.85 22.20 1.47
N PRO A 99 -7.76 22.06 2.45
CA PRO A 99 -7.45 21.40 3.74
C PRO A 99 -7.46 19.87 3.64
N THR A 100 -7.76 19.29 2.49
CA THR A 100 -7.84 17.84 2.28
C THR A 100 -6.44 17.22 2.34
N THR A 101 -6.25 16.30 3.28
CA THR A 101 -5.05 15.47 3.40
C THR A 101 -5.42 13.99 3.39
N THR A 102 -4.44 13.12 3.21
CA THR A 102 -4.59 11.67 3.36
C THR A 102 -3.50 11.15 4.30
N PRO A 103 -3.70 10.07 5.07
CA PRO A 103 -2.76 9.58 6.09
C PRO A 103 -1.32 9.30 5.61
N TRP A 104 -1.11 9.19 4.30
CA TRP A 104 0.20 9.00 3.68
C TRP A 104 0.90 10.32 3.30
N ARG A 105 0.18 11.44 3.24
CA ARG A 105 0.65 12.79 2.84
C ARG A 105 0.50 13.83 3.97
#